data_AF-A0A3G2EF84-F1
#
_entry.id   AF-A0A3G2EF84-F1
#
_cell.length_a   1.000
_cell.length_b   1.000
_cell.length_c   1.000
_cell.angle_alpha   90.00
_cell.angle_beta   90.00
_cell.angle_gamma   90.00
#
_symmetry.space_group_name_H-M   'P 1'
#
loop_
_entity.id
_entity.type
_entity.pdbx_description
1 polymer ?
#
loop_
_entity_poly.entity_id
_entity_poly.type
_entity_poly.pdbx_seq_one_letter_code
_entity_poly.pdbx_strand_id
1 'polypeptide(L)'
;MDNTLSMATKKSPLARLMAYPLVQIVLGMVLTFAGIPLVMGTASQLVEKPYRILWPQLLAALLVWCGYRFYVRCIEKRQPAELAMPGMARELGRGLLLGAGLVFLTFVVLAALGVYQFSGVNAPSFMLLLPLAELVLVGMAEEMMFRGILFGVTARALGSKAAIVISSLVFALAHLPNAGFSLLAIAAIVAYGVLQAALYMRTRRLWVCIGTHVGWNYCVSQVFSSTVSGHAATDGLLRGELAGNAMLTGGAFGVEASLVTILLIGAVAAYVLRLAFASAPR
;
A
#
# COMPACT_ATOMS: atom_id res chain seq x y z
N MET A 1 -59.02 -0.32 18.62
CA MET A 1 -58.42 -1.38 17.80
C MET A 1 -57.49 -0.69 16.84
N ASP A 2 -56.18 -0.84 17.02
CA ASP A 2 -55.18 -0.74 15.93
C ASP A 2 -53.85 -1.21 16.49
N ASN A 3 -53.59 -2.49 16.25
CA ASN A 3 -52.45 -3.24 16.73
C ASN A 3 -51.42 -3.25 15.58
N THR A 4 -50.78 -2.12 15.30
CA THR A 4 -49.65 -2.07 14.35
C THR A 4 -48.39 -2.59 15.05
N LEU A 5 -48.36 -3.90 15.29
CA LEU A 5 -47.16 -4.63 15.67
C LEU A 5 -46.14 -4.49 14.55
N SER A 6 -45.13 -3.66 14.81
CA SER A 6 -43.90 -3.58 14.02
C SER A 6 -43.29 -4.97 13.89
N MET A 7 -43.46 -5.61 12.74
CA MET A 7 -42.70 -6.82 12.40
C MET A 7 -41.25 -6.41 12.11
N ALA A 8 -40.45 -6.32 13.18
CA ALA A 8 -39.00 -6.35 13.06
C ALA A 8 -38.63 -7.71 12.43
N THR A 9 -38.38 -7.72 11.12
CA THR A 9 -37.96 -8.92 10.40
C THR A 9 -36.64 -9.39 11.01
N LYS A 10 -36.68 -10.51 11.75
CA LYS A 10 -35.47 -11.11 12.34
C LYS A 10 -34.50 -11.42 11.20
N LYS A 11 -33.36 -10.73 11.16
CA LYS A 11 -32.28 -11.00 10.20
C LYS A 11 -31.92 -12.48 10.25
N SER A 12 -31.78 -13.11 9.08
CA SER A 12 -31.38 -14.51 9.00
C SER A 12 -30.05 -14.76 9.73
N PRO A 13 -29.77 -15.98 10.24
CA PRO A 13 -28.49 -16.30 10.86
C PRO A 13 -27.28 -15.92 9.98
N LEU A 14 -27.39 -16.16 8.67
CA LEU A 14 -26.38 -15.75 7.69
C LEU A 14 -26.20 -14.24 7.64
N ALA A 15 -27.28 -13.46 7.63
CA ALA A 15 -27.21 -12.00 7.64
C ALA A 15 -26.56 -11.43 8.92
N ARG A 16 -26.69 -12.13 10.06
CA ARG A 16 -25.99 -11.78 11.30
C ARG A 16 -24.50 -12.12 11.24
N LEU A 17 -24.15 -13.28 10.69
CA LEU A 17 -22.75 -13.68 10.51
C LEU A 17 -21.98 -12.70 9.59
N MET A 18 -22.59 -12.33 8.45
CA MET A 18 -22.03 -11.40 7.47
C MET A 18 -21.90 -9.95 7.98
N ALA A 19 -22.51 -9.63 9.12
CA ALA A 19 -22.39 -8.33 9.77
C ALA A 19 -21.15 -8.22 10.67
N TYR A 20 -20.48 -9.33 11.01
CA TYR A 20 -19.30 -9.28 11.87
C TYR A 20 -18.11 -8.67 11.12
N PRO A 21 -17.39 -7.70 11.72
CA PRO A 21 -16.25 -7.03 11.10
C PRO A 21 -15.17 -7.99 10.60
N LEU A 22 -14.83 -9.00 11.40
CA LEU A 22 -13.80 -9.98 11.02
C LEU A 22 -14.21 -10.80 9.79
N VAL A 23 -15.48 -11.22 9.71
CA VAL A 23 -16.02 -11.95 8.55
C VAL A 23 -15.96 -11.06 7.31
N GLN A 24 -16.33 -9.79 7.43
CA GLN A 24 -16.25 -8.83 6.33
C GLN A 24 -14.81 -8.62 5.86
N ILE A 25 -13.84 -8.53 6.78
CA ILE A 25 -12.42 -8.37 6.45
C ILE A 25 -11.92 -9.60 5.71
N VAL A 26 -12.12 -10.80 6.25
CA VAL A 26 -11.65 -12.06 5.64
C VAL A 26 -12.28 -12.25 4.27
N LEU A 27 -13.60 -12.07 4.14
CA LEU A 27 -14.29 -12.21 2.87
C LEU A 27 -13.82 -11.17 1.86
N GLY A 28 -13.60 -9.92 2.29
CA GLY A 28 -13.07 -8.85 1.44
C GLY A 28 -11.68 -9.16 0.93
N MET A 29 -10.80 -9.65 1.80
CA MET A 29 -9.46 -10.10 1.43
C MET A 29 -9.54 -11.23 0.41
N VAL A 30 -10.31 -12.29 0.66
CA VAL A 30 -10.44 -13.40 -0.29
C VAL A 30 -10.98 -12.95 -1.65
N LEU A 31 -12.09 -12.20 -1.69
CA LEU A 31 -12.71 -11.77 -2.94
C LEU A 31 -11.84 -10.79 -3.74
N THR A 32 -11.05 -9.97 -3.05
CA THR A 32 -10.17 -8.99 -3.71
C THR A 32 -8.89 -9.66 -4.20
N PHE A 33 -8.36 -10.66 -3.49
CA PHE A 33 -7.03 -11.21 -3.76
C PHE A 33 -7.01 -12.52 -4.51
N ALA A 34 -8.11 -13.27 -4.56
CA ALA A 34 -8.13 -14.59 -5.21
C ALA A 34 -7.68 -14.56 -6.68
N GLY A 35 -7.85 -13.42 -7.37
CA GLY A 35 -7.40 -13.24 -8.75
C GLY A 35 -5.88 -13.28 -8.92
N ILE A 36 -5.09 -12.86 -7.94
CA ILE A 36 -3.61 -12.83 -8.04
C ILE A 36 -3.02 -14.24 -8.17
N PRO A 37 -3.19 -15.15 -7.19
CA PRO A 37 -2.61 -16.49 -7.30
C PRO A 37 -3.21 -17.28 -8.46
N LEU A 38 -4.46 -17.01 -8.85
CA LEU A 38 -5.07 -17.62 -10.03
C LEU A 38 -4.31 -17.22 -11.31
N VAL A 39 -4.17 -15.91 -11.56
CA VAL A 39 -3.49 -15.42 -12.77
C VAL A 39 -2.01 -15.79 -12.76
N MET A 40 -1.32 -15.58 -11.65
CA MET A 40 0.12 -15.88 -11.54
C MET A 40 0.38 -17.38 -11.63
N GLY A 41 -0.42 -18.18 -10.92
CA GLY A 41 -0.35 -19.64 -10.96
C GLY A 41 -0.56 -20.17 -12.37
N THR A 42 -1.63 -19.77 -13.05
CA THR A 42 -1.92 -20.22 -14.41
C THR A 42 -0.88 -19.73 -15.42
N ALA A 43 -0.49 -18.46 -15.38
CA ALA A 43 0.55 -17.93 -16.27
C ALA A 43 1.90 -18.66 -16.08
N SER A 44 2.21 -19.07 -14.84
CA SER A 44 3.43 -19.80 -14.52
C SER A 44 3.52 -21.18 -15.17
N GLN A 45 2.37 -21.77 -15.51
CA GLN A 45 2.26 -23.09 -16.13
C GLN A 45 2.14 -23.01 -17.66
N LEU A 46 1.51 -21.95 -18.20
CA LEU A 46 1.09 -21.92 -19.62
C LEU A 46 1.97 -21.07 -20.53
N VAL A 47 2.69 -20.08 -20.01
CA VAL A 47 3.43 -19.08 -20.81
C VAL A 47 4.90 -19.12 -20.42
N GLU A 48 5.89 -18.83 -21.25
CA GLU A 48 7.30 -18.82 -20.80
C GLU A 48 7.68 -17.55 -20.02
N LYS A 49 8.70 -17.63 -19.14
CA LYS A 49 9.11 -16.51 -18.25
C LYS A 49 9.27 -15.15 -18.95
N PRO A 50 9.92 -15.02 -20.12
CA PRO A 50 10.11 -13.72 -20.77
C PRO A 50 8.80 -12.99 -21.11
N TYR A 51 7.72 -13.76 -21.34
CA TYR A 51 6.43 -13.21 -21.73
C TYR A 51 5.49 -12.95 -20.54
N ARG A 52 5.92 -13.21 -19.29
CA ARG A 52 5.09 -13.05 -18.07
C ARG A 52 5.28 -11.71 -17.35
N ILE A 53 6.17 -10.85 -17.83
CA ILE A 53 6.60 -9.65 -17.07
C ILE A 53 5.47 -8.62 -16.95
N LEU A 54 4.65 -8.47 -17.99
CA LEU A 54 3.69 -7.36 -18.09
C LEU A 54 2.22 -7.81 -17.92
N TRP A 55 1.71 -8.59 -18.87
CA TRP A 55 0.27 -8.85 -18.97
C TRP A 55 -0.33 -9.59 -17.76
N PRO A 56 0.35 -10.56 -17.08
CA PRO A 56 -0.23 -11.20 -15.91
C PRO A 56 -0.42 -10.19 -14.77
N GLN A 57 0.54 -9.27 -14.58
CA GLN A 57 0.49 -8.28 -13.51
C GLN A 57 -0.67 -7.31 -13.72
N LEU A 58 -0.85 -6.83 -14.96
CA LEU A 58 -1.96 -5.97 -15.32
C LEU A 58 -3.31 -6.68 -15.20
N LEU A 59 -3.39 -7.95 -15.62
CA LEU A 59 -4.60 -8.75 -15.49
C LEU A 59 -4.95 -9.00 -14.01
N ALA A 60 -3.96 -9.35 -13.19
CA ALA A 60 -4.13 -9.50 -11.75
C ALA A 60 -4.59 -8.18 -11.10
N ALA A 61 -4.02 -7.04 -11.49
CA ALA A 61 -4.41 -5.73 -10.95
C ALA A 61 -5.85 -5.38 -11.32
N LEU A 62 -6.28 -5.72 -12.54
CA LEU A 62 -7.67 -5.59 -12.97
C LEU A 62 -8.60 -6.50 -12.15
N LEU A 63 -8.21 -7.75 -11.90
CA LEU A 63 -9.01 -8.66 -11.08
C LEU A 63 -9.10 -8.19 -9.62
N VAL A 64 -8.03 -7.65 -9.06
CA VAL A 64 -8.03 -7.02 -7.73
C VAL A 64 -9.02 -5.86 -7.69
N TRP A 65 -8.96 -4.96 -8.68
CA TRP A 65 -9.89 -3.83 -8.77
C TRP A 65 -11.35 -4.28 -8.92
N CYS A 66 -11.62 -5.28 -9.76
CA CYS A 66 -12.94 -5.87 -9.94
C CYS A 66 -13.43 -6.56 -8.67
N GLY A 67 -12.58 -7.37 -8.02
CA GLY A 67 -12.87 -8.10 -6.80
C GLY A 67 -13.20 -7.18 -5.63
N TYR A 68 -12.42 -6.10 -5.47
CA TYR A 68 -12.72 -5.07 -4.48
C TYR A 68 -14.07 -4.39 -4.74
N ARG A 69 -14.35 -3.99 -5.98
CA ARG A 69 -15.63 -3.35 -6.34
C ARG A 69 -16.81 -4.29 -6.15
N PHE A 70 -16.63 -5.57 -6.46
CA PHE A 70 -17.62 -6.61 -6.21
C PHE A 70 -17.88 -6.75 -4.71
N TYR A 71 -16.83 -6.88 -3.89
CA TYR A 71 -16.93 -6.92 -2.43
C TYR A 71 -17.69 -5.71 -1.88
N VAL A 72 -17.30 -4.49 -2.24
CA VAL A 72 -17.94 -3.27 -1.71
C VAL A 72 -19.41 -3.16 -2.13
N ARG A 73 -19.76 -3.52 -3.37
CA ARG A 73 -21.14 -3.43 -3.84
C ARG A 73 -22.03 -4.55 -3.33
N CYS A 74 -21.55 -5.78 -3.34
CA CYS A 74 -22.37 -6.96 -3.06
C CYS A 74 -22.39 -7.30 -1.56
N ILE A 75 -21.26 -7.10 -0.86
CA ILE A 75 -21.13 -7.42 0.56
C ILE A 75 -21.38 -6.18 1.42
N GLU A 76 -20.64 -5.09 1.18
CA GLU A 76 -20.82 -3.86 1.97
C GLU A 76 -22.05 -3.03 1.56
N LYS A 77 -22.69 -3.36 0.41
CA LYS A 77 -23.90 -2.71 -0.10
C LYS A 77 -23.81 -1.19 -0.20
N ARG A 78 -22.63 -0.69 -0.57
CA ARG A 78 -22.38 0.74 -0.79
C ARG A 78 -21.70 1.01 -2.12
N GLN A 79 -21.59 2.27 -2.49
CA GLN A 79 -20.80 2.67 -3.65
C GLN A 79 -19.30 2.73 -3.28
N PRO A 80 -18.40 2.22 -4.12
CA PRO A 80 -16.95 2.30 -3.91
C PRO A 80 -16.42 3.70 -4.31
N ALA A 81 -16.82 4.72 -3.57
CA ALA A 81 -16.49 6.13 -3.82
C ALA A 81 -14.98 6.42 -3.69
N GLU A 82 -14.29 5.63 -2.88
CA GLU A 82 -12.84 5.62 -2.69
C GLU A 82 -12.06 5.22 -3.96
N LEU A 83 -12.73 4.58 -4.92
CA LEU A 83 -12.23 4.24 -6.26
C LEU A 83 -12.98 4.99 -7.37
N ALA A 84 -13.61 6.15 -7.09
CA ALA A 84 -14.25 6.89 -8.17
C ALA A 84 -13.20 7.40 -9.17
N MET A 85 -13.54 7.38 -10.46
CA MET A 85 -12.63 7.79 -11.53
C MET A 85 -12.46 9.32 -11.68
N PRO A 86 -13.48 10.17 -11.44
CA PRO A 86 -13.29 11.61 -11.49
C PRO A 86 -12.21 12.05 -10.49
N GLY A 87 -11.23 12.83 -10.98
CA GLY A 87 -10.10 13.29 -10.17
C GLY A 87 -8.97 12.28 -9.96
N MET A 88 -9.10 11.04 -10.44
CA MET A 88 -8.12 9.95 -10.26
C MET A 88 -6.71 10.36 -10.66
N ALA A 89 -6.51 10.87 -11.89
CA ALA A 89 -5.18 11.19 -12.40
C ALA A 89 -4.46 12.23 -11.52
N ARG A 90 -5.20 13.23 -11.01
CA ARG A 90 -4.66 14.24 -10.10
C ARG A 90 -4.28 13.64 -8.74
N GLU A 91 -5.10 12.74 -8.21
CA GLU A 91 -4.84 12.06 -6.93
C GLU A 91 -3.66 11.11 -7.03
N LEU A 92 -3.60 10.32 -8.10
CA LEU A 92 -2.50 9.43 -8.40
C LEU A 92 -1.20 10.22 -8.59
N GLY A 93 -1.22 11.28 -9.40
CA GLY A 93 -0.06 12.15 -9.62
C GLY A 93 0.46 12.80 -8.33
N ARG A 94 -0.44 13.29 -7.46
CA ARG A 94 -0.05 13.81 -6.13
C ARG A 94 0.58 12.74 -5.25
N GLY A 95 0.03 11.53 -5.26
CA GLY A 95 0.60 10.39 -4.55
C GLY A 95 1.99 10.06 -5.07
N LEU A 96 2.14 9.89 -6.38
CA LEU A 96 3.42 9.59 -7.03
C LEU A 96 4.50 10.61 -6.66
N LEU A 97 4.18 11.91 -6.72
CA LEU A 97 5.09 12.99 -6.34
C LEU A 97 5.45 12.95 -4.85
N LEU A 98 4.49 12.63 -3.97
CA LEU A 98 4.76 12.50 -2.54
C LEU A 98 5.70 11.32 -2.25
N GLY A 99 5.40 10.14 -2.80
CA GLY A 99 6.23 8.94 -2.64
C GLY A 99 7.65 9.15 -3.17
N ALA A 100 7.76 9.63 -4.41
CA ALA A 100 9.04 9.95 -5.04
C ALA A 100 9.82 11.03 -4.28
N GLY A 101 9.14 12.09 -3.83
CA GLY A 101 9.75 13.18 -3.09
C GLY A 101 10.30 12.76 -1.74
N LEU A 102 9.60 11.89 -1.01
CA LEU A 102 10.09 11.35 0.26
C LEU A 102 11.34 10.48 0.05
N VAL A 103 11.33 9.58 -0.93
CA VAL A 103 12.49 8.74 -1.25
C VAL A 103 13.67 9.60 -1.68
N PHE A 104 13.45 10.55 -2.58
CA PHE A 104 14.48 11.49 -3.01
C PHE A 104 15.10 12.24 -1.82
N LEU A 105 14.27 12.76 -0.92
CA LEU A 105 14.74 13.46 0.27
C LEU A 105 15.53 12.54 1.21
N THR A 106 15.10 11.30 1.40
CA THR A 106 15.86 10.29 2.15
C THR A 106 17.27 10.15 1.58
N PHE A 107 17.40 9.92 0.27
CA PHE A 107 18.71 9.75 -0.36
C PHE A 107 19.56 11.00 -0.32
N VAL A 108 18.97 12.19 -0.47
CA VAL A 108 19.69 13.48 -0.32
C VAL A 108 20.26 13.61 1.09
N VAL A 109 19.48 13.33 2.13
CA VAL A 109 19.96 13.39 3.52
C VAL A 109 21.06 12.35 3.76
N LEU A 110 20.88 11.11 3.28
CA LEU A 110 21.91 10.07 3.41
C LEU A 110 23.19 10.41 2.65
N ALA A 111 23.09 11.06 1.49
CA ALA A 111 24.26 11.56 0.75
C ALA A 111 24.99 12.66 1.53
N ALA A 112 24.24 13.61 2.11
CA ALA A 112 24.81 14.67 2.94
C ALA A 112 25.50 14.14 4.20
N LEU A 113 25.05 13.00 4.73
CA LEU A 113 25.68 12.29 5.84
C LEU A 113 26.85 11.38 5.41
N GLY A 114 27.17 11.31 4.12
CA GLY A 114 28.21 10.42 3.56
C GLY A 114 27.85 8.93 3.57
N VAL A 115 26.57 8.59 3.85
CA VAL A 115 26.07 7.20 3.89
C VAL A 115 25.75 6.71 2.49
N TYR A 116 25.14 7.55 1.65
CA TYR A 116 24.90 7.22 0.24
C TYR A 116 26.01 7.78 -0.64
N GLN A 117 26.74 6.89 -1.31
CA GLN A 117 27.85 7.24 -2.19
C GLN A 117 27.41 7.05 -3.64
N PHE A 118 27.12 8.17 -4.31
CA PHE A 118 26.75 8.17 -5.72
C PHE A 118 27.96 7.88 -6.60
N SER A 119 27.83 6.91 -7.51
CA SER A 119 28.92 6.44 -8.38
C SER A 119 28.63 6.61 -9.88
N GLY A 120 27.42 7.01 -10.26
CA GLY A 120 27.12 7.41 -11.64
C GLY A 120 25.68 7.15 -12.07
N VAL A 121 25.42 7.34 -13.36
CA VAL A 121 24.10 7.10 -13.98
C VAL A 121 24.23 5.93 -14.97
N ASN A 122 23.25 5.04 -14.99
CA ASN A 122 23.09 4.02 -16.01
C ASN A 122 22.42 4.60 -17.25
N ALA A 123 22.66 4.01 -18.42
CA ALA A 123 21.97 4.43 -19.64
C ALA A 123 20.45 4.24 -19.46
N PRO A 124 19.62 5.28 -19.72
CA PRO A 124 18.17 5.12 -19.68
C PRO A 124 17.73 4.01 -20.62
N SER A 125 16.89 3.11 -20.11
CA SER A 125 16.45 1.91 -20.83
C SER A 125 14.96 1.70 -20.64
N PHE A 126 14.32 1.13 -21.67
CA PHE A 126 12.94 0.66 -21.58
C PHE A 126 12.73 -0.36 -20.45
N MET A 127 13.80 -1.05 -20.03
CA MET A 127 13.78 -1.98 -18.90
C MET A 127 13.35 -1.32 -17.59
N LEU A 128 13.58 -0.02 -17.40
CA LEU A 128 13.13 0.75 -16.23
C LEU A 128 11.60 0.88 -16.14
N LEU A 129 10.87 0.57 -17.22
CA LEU A 129 9.41 0.61 -17.24
C LEU A 129 8.77 -0.76 -16.98
N LEU A 130 9.51 -1.85 -17.17
CA LEU A 130 8.97 -3.20 -17.05
C LEU A 130 8.42 -3.52 -15.64
N PRO A 131 9.12 -3.17 -14.54
CA PRO A 131 8.61 -3.44 -13.19
C PRO A 131 7.36 -2.62 -12.83
N LEU A 132 7.02 -1.57 -13.59
CA LEU A 132 5.90 -0.68 -13.25
C LEU A 132 4.56 -1.44 -13.15
N ALA A 133 4.33 -2.46 -13.97
CA ALA A 133 3.10 -3.24 -13.91
C ALA A 133 2.98 -4.06 -12.61
N GLU A 134 4.10 -4.64 -12.15
CA GLU A 134 4.17 -5.31 -10.86
C GLU A 134 3.99 -4.33 -9.70
N LEU A 135 4.69 -3.19 -9.73
CA LEU A 135 4.58 -2.17 -8.69
C LEU A 135 3.17 -1.59 -8.59
N VAL A 136 2.48 -1.40 -9.73
CA VAL A 136 1.07 -1.01 -9.77
C VAL A 136 0.18 -2.10 -9.17
N LEU A 137 0.41 -3.37 -9.49
CA LEU A 137 -0.32 -4.48 -8.85
C LEU A 137 -0.12 -4.45 -7.33
N VAL A 138 1.11 -4.38 -6.84
CA VAL A 138 1.43 -4.35 -5.41
C VAL A 138 0.75 -3.17 -4.73
N GLY A 139 0.95 -1.95 -5.25
CA GLY A 139 0.35 -0.76 -4.67
C GLY A 139 -1.19 -0.78 -4.70
N MET A 140 -1.80 -1.31 -5.75
CA MET A 140 -3.26 -1.48 -5.80
C MET A 140 -3.75 -2.52 -4.80
N ALA A 141 -3.12 -3.69 -4.78
CA ALA A 141 -3.50 -4.78 -3.91
C ALA A 141 -3.40 -4.36 -2.45
N GLU A 142 -2.22 -3.94 -2.01
CA GLU A 142 -1.98 -3.58 -0.61
C GLU A 142 -2.89 -2.43 -0.16
N GLU A 143 -3.02 -1.35 -0.93
CA GLU A 143 -3.88 -0.24 -0.49
C GLU A 143 -5.36 -0.60 -0.46
N MET A 144 -5.85 -1.44 -1.39
CA MET A 144 -7.23 -1.95 -1.32
C MET A 144 -7.44 -2.87 -0.11
N MET A 145 -6.47 -3.70 0.25
CA MET A 145 -6.54 -4.56 1.43
C MET A 145 -6.51 -3.79 2.73
N PHE A 146 -5.47 -2.99 2.91
CA PHE A 146 -5.17 -2.41 4.20
C PHE A 146 -5.99 -1.15 4.44
N ARG A 147 -6.23 -0.32 3.41
CA ARG A 147 -6.93 0.98 3.55
C ARG A 147 -8.39 0.86 3.13
N GLY A 148 -8.63 0.13 2.05
CA GLY A 148 -9.97 -0.13 1.55
C GLY A 148 -10.80 -1.06 2.44
N ILE A 149 -10.26 -2.23 2.80
CA ILE A 149 -10.98 -3.28 3.56
C ILE A 149 -10.68 -3.18 5.05
N LEU A 150 -9.44 -3.46 5.47
CA LEU A 150 -9.09 -3.59 6.89
C LEU A 150 -9.37 -2.29 7.64
N PHE A 151 -8.77 -1.18 7.22
CA PHE A 151 -9.04 0.13 7.81
C PHE A 151 -10.51 0.51 7.68
N GLY A 152 -11.12 0.33 6.50
CA GLY A 152 -12.52 0.72 6.25
C GLY A 152 -13.52 0.04 7.18
N VAL A 153 -13.41 -1.28 7.34
CA VAL A 153 -14.25 -2.08 8.22
C VAL A 153 -13.95 -1.77 9.69
N THR A 154 -12.66 -1.74 10.08
CA THR A 154 -12.27 -1.45 11.47
C THR A 154 -12.66 -0.05 11.89
N ALA A 155 -12.58 0.96 11.01
CA ALA A 155 -12.96 2.33 11.32
C ALA A 155 -14.47 2.46 11.59
N ARG A 156 -15.31 1.71 10.86
CA ARG A 156 -16.76 1.68 11.12
C ARG A 156 -17.11 0.94 12.42
N ALA A 157 -16.32 -0.06 12.79
CA ALA A 157 -16.58 -0.88 13.98
C ALA A 157 -16.02 -0.26 15.28
N LEU A 158 -14.80 0.28 15.24
CA LEU A 158 -14.02 0.67 16.42
C LEU A 158 -13.53 2.13 16.38
N GLY A 159 -13.85 2.88 15.32
CA GLY A 159 -13.40 4.26 15.11
C GLY A 159 -12.01 4.37 14.46
N SER A 160 -11.69 5.57 13.98
CA SER A 160 -10.49 5.80 13.16
C SER A 160 -9.18 5.56 13.89
N LYS A 161 -9.09 5.85 15.19
CA LYS A 161 -7.85 5.66 15.98
C LYS A 161 -7.46 4.19 16.04
N ALA A 162 -8.42 3.31 16.37
CA ALA A 162 -8.21 1.87 16.37
C ALA A 162 -7.86 1.35 14.97
N ALA A 163 -8.54 1.87 13.94
CA ALA A 163 -8.27 1.49 12.55
C ALA A 163 -6.84 1.83 12.10
N ILE A 164 -6.31 3.02 12.44
CA ILE A 164 -4.91 3.40 12.14
C ILE A 164 -3.95 2.38 12.76
N VAL A 165 -4.11 2.09 14.05
CA VAL A 165 -3.19 1.20 14.79
C VAL A 165 -3.27 -0.21 14.22
N ILE A 166 -4.47 -0.77 14.11
CA ILE A 166 -4.68 -2.14 13.65
C ILE A 166 -4.19 -2.31 12.21
N SER A 167 -4.58 -1.41 11.28
CA SER A 167 -4.19 -1.56 9.89
C SER A 167 -2.68 -1.45 9.70
N SER A 168 -2.01 -0.55 10.42
CA SER A 168 -0.56 -0.34 10.30
C SER A 168 0.25 -1.48 10.89
N LEU A 169 -0.21 -2.05 12.02
CA LEU A 169 0.44 -3.21 12.62
C LEU A 169 0.25 -4.46 11.77
N VAL A 170 -0.96 -4.73 11.27
CA VAL A 170 -1.21 -5.87 10.39
C VAL A 170 -0.46 -5.72 9.06
N PHE A 171 -0.31 -4.48 8.56
CA PHE A 171 0.54 -4.18 7.41
C PHE A 171 2.00 -4.57 7.66
N ALA A 172 2.57 -4.18 8.80
CA ALA A 172 3.92 -4.57 9.17
C ALA A 172 4.08 -6.08 9.36
N LEU A 173 3.10 -6.76 9.98
CA LEU A 173 3.12 -8.21 10.16
C LEU A 173 3.05 -8.97 8.83
N ALA A 174 2.37 -8.44 7.82
CA ALA A 174 2.32 -9.04 6.49
C ALA A 174 3.70 -9.11 5.81
N HIS A 175 4.67 -8.31 6.26
CA HIS A 175 6.04 -8.28 5.75
C HIS A 175 7.00 -9.19 6.52
N LEU A 176 6.53 -9.92 7.53
CA LEU A 176 7.33 -10.90 8.28
C LEU A 176 8.11 -11.88 7.39
N PRO A 177 7.60 -12.35 6.22
CA PRO A 177 8.35 -13.23 5.33
C PRO A 177 9.54 -12.58 4.61
N ASN A 178 9.64 -11.24 4.62
CA ASN A 178 10.62 -10.53 3.82
C ASN A 178 12.03 -10.61 4.42
N ALA A 179 13.05 -10.62 3.57
CA ALA A 179 14.43 -10.63 4.02
C ALA A 179 14.78 -9.36 4.82
N GLY A 180 15.57 -9.51 5.87
CA GLY A 180 15.98 -8.37 6.71
C GLY A 180 14.90 -7.83 7.65
N PHE A 181 13.78 -8.54 7.83
CA PHE A 181 12.75 -8.18 8.80
C PHE A 181 13.35 -8.05 10.21
N SER A 182 13.25 -6.85 10.78
CA SER A 182 13.88 -6.44 12.03
C SER A 182 13.00 -5.42 12.76
N LEU A 183 13.34 -5.06 14.00
CA LEU A 183 12.61 -4.01 14.72
C LEU A 183 12.59 -2.68 13.96
N LEU A 184 13.66 -2.40 13.22
CA LEU A 184 13.79 -1.20 12.40
C LEU A 184 12.86 -1.27 11.17
N ALA A 185 12.79 -2.44 10.51
CA ALA A 185 11.82 -2.68 9.44
C ALA A 185 10.38 -2.56 9.94
N ILE A 186 10.05 -3.11 11.12
CA ILE A 186 8.73 -2.96 11.75
C ILE A 186 8.40 -1.48 11.95
N ALA A 187 9.33 -0.70 12.53
CA ALA A 187 9.12 0.73 12.75
C ALA A 187 8.87 1.49 11.44
N ALA A 188 9.63 1.19 10.39
CA ALA A 188 9.45 1.78 9.06
C ALA A 188 8.10 1.42 8.42
N ILE A 189 7.74 0.15 8.40
CA ILE A 189 6.49 -0.30 7.77
C ILE A 189 5.28 0.18 8.57
N VAL A 190 5.37 0.25 9.91
CA VAL A 190 4.31 0.86 10.73
C VAL A 190 4.20 2.36 10.44
N ALA A 191 5.31 3.10 10.37
CA ALA A 191 5.29 4.52 10.04
C ALA A 191 4.66 4.77 8.66
N TYR A 192 5.03 3.96 7.66
CA TYR A 192 4.43 4.00 6.32
C TYR A 192 2.94 3.61 6.36
N GLY A 193 2.63 2.59 7.16
CA GLY A 193 1.30 2.15 7.55
C GLY A 193 0.39 3.31 7.94
N VAL A 194 0.88 4.10 8.90
CA VAL A 194 0.22 5.27 9.47
C VAL A 194 0.11 6.40 8.46
N LEU A 195 1.16 6.69 7.68
CA LEU A 195 1.12 7.69 6.61
C LEU A 195 -0.02 7.40 5.63
N GLN A 196 -0.11 6.17 5.15
CA GLN A 196 -1.14 5.77 4.19
C GLN A 196 -2.55 5.80 4.80
N ALA A 197 -2.71 5.38 6.07
CA ALA A 197 -3.97 5.55 6.79
C ALA A 197 -4.37 7.03 6.91
N ALA A 198 -3.41 7.93 7.17
CA ALA A 198 -3.63 9.36 7.26
C ALA A 198 -4.05 9.98 5.91
N LEU A 199 -3.36 9.61 4.82
CA LEU A 199 -3.71 10.02 3.46
C LEU A 199 -5.11 9.56 3.08
N TYR A 200 -5.45 8.30 3.39
CA TYR A 200 -6.77 7.76 3.16
C TYR A 200 -7.83 8.48 4.00
N MET A 201 -7.59 8.75 5.27
CA MET A 201 -8.53 9.50 6.12
C MET A 201 -8.79 10.91 5.60
N ARG A 202 -7.73 11.59 5.15
CA ARG A 202 -7.79 12.98 4.69
C ARG A 202 -8.53 13.14 3.37
N THR A 203 -8.36 12.17 2.47
CA THR A 203 -8.90 12.24 1.11
C THR A 203 -10.16 11.43 0.91
N ARG A 204 -10.30 10.31 1.63
CA ARG A 204 -11.25 9.21 1.39
C ARG A 204 -11.09 8.60 -0.01
N ARG A 205 -9.86 8.59 -0.52
CA ARG A 205 -9.51 8.16 -1.88
C ARG A 205 -8.33 7.20 -1.82
N LEU A 206 -8.44 6.06 -2.52
CA LEU A 206 -7.34 5.10 -2.60
C LEU A 206 -6.28 5.54 -3.62
N TRP A 207 -6.63 6.33 -4.64
CA TRP A 207 -5.70 6.73 -5.70
C TRP A 207 -4.46 7.48 -5.20
N VAL A 208 -4.59 8.34 -4.18
CA VAL A 208 -3.42 9.01 -3.57
C VAL A 208 -2.54 8.02 -2.81
N CYS A 209 -3.13 7.01 -2.16
CA CYS A 209 -2.40 6.00 -1.42
C CYS A 209 -1.63 5.09 -2.39
N ILE A 210 -2.31 4.62 -3.45
CA ILE A 210 -1.74 3.83 -4.54
C ILE A 210 -0.61 4.60 -5.22
N GLY A 211 -0.82 5.88 -5.54
CA GLY A 211 0.22 6.71 -6.15
C GLY A 211 1.44 6.86 -5.25
N THR A 212 1.22 7.11 -3.95
CA THR A 212 2.32 7.22 -2.97
C THR A 212 3.08 5.90 -2.88
N HIS A 213 2.37 4.77 -2.91
CA HIS A 213 2.94 3.43 -2.90
C HIS A 213 3.80 3.14 -4.13
N VAL A 214 3.23 3.32 -5.32
CA VAL A 214 3.93 3.08 -6.58
C VAL A 214 5.14 4.02 -6.73
N GLY A 215 4.97 5.30 -6.42
CA GLY A 215 6.04 6.29 -6.54
C GLY A 215 7.20 6.00 -5.59
N TRP A 216 6.87 5.56 -4.37
CA TRP A 216 7.86 5.12 -3.39
C TRP A 216 8.66 3.92 -3.89
N ASN A 217 8.01 2.80 -4.19
CA ASN A 217 8.68 1.56 -4.60
C ASN A 217 9.47 1.75 -5.91
N TYR A 218 8.90 2.51 -6.86
CA TYR A 218 9.57 2.82 -8.11
C TYR A 218 10.85 3.61 -7.88
N CYS A 219 10.82 4.65 -7.04
CA CYS A 219 12.01 5.44 -6.77
C CYS A 219 13.08 4.63 -6.01
N VAL A 220 12.71 3.86 -4.99
CA VAL A 220 13.69 3.06 -4.24
C VAL A 220 14.38 2.04 -5.16
N SER A 221 13.60 1.29 -5.95
CA SER A 221 14.17 0.25 -6.82
C SER A 221 14.73 0.77 -8.14
N GLN A 222 13.92 1.46 -8.95
CA GLN A 222 14.23 1.78 -10.35
C GLN A 222 14.98 3.10 -10.51
N VAL A 223 14.95 3.99 -9.51
CA VAL A 223 15.74 5.23 -9.56
C VAL A 223 17.02 5.07 -8.77
N PHE A 224 16.96 4.65 -7.51
CA PHE A 224 18.13 4.61 -6.61
C PHE A 224 18.81 3.24 -6.49
N SER A 225 18.35 2.23 -7.24
CA SER A 225 18.96 0.89 -7.26
C SER A 225 19.09 0.26 -5.87
N SER A 226 18.09 0.48 -5.00
CA SER A 226 18.11 0.01 -3.62
C SER A 226 17.10 -1.11 -3.39
N THR A 227 17.37 -1.94 -2.38
CA THR A 227 16.47 -2.99 -1.91
C THR A 227 15.13 -2.39 -1.49
N VAL A 228 14.03 -3.00 -1.93
CA VAL A 228 12.66 -2.61 -1.56
C VAL A 228 12.08 -3.68 -0.66
N SER A 229 11.97 -3.38 0.62
CA SER A 229 11.29 -4.17 1.62
C SER A 229 11.83 -5.60 1.69
N GLY A 230 13.16 -5.73 1.65
CA GLY A 230 13.85 -7.01 1.61
C GLY A 230 13.93 -7.70 0.24
N HIS A 231 13.30 -7.15 -0.81
CA HIS A 231 13.47 -7.63 -2.17
C HIS A 231 14.74 -7.06 -2.78
N ALA A 232 15.55 -7.94 -3.37
CA ALA A 232 16.86 -7.60 -3.91
C ALA A 232 16.78 -6.38 -4.86
N ALA A 233 17.79 -5.52 -4.75
CA ALA A 233 17.94 -4.39 -5.65
C ALA A 233 18.01 -4.85 -7.11
N THR A 234 17.49 -3.99 -7.99
CA THR A 234 17.65 -4.12 -9.44
C THR A 234 18.48 -2.94 -9.94
N ASP A 235 19.13 -3.09 -11.09
CA ASP A 235 19.88 -1.99 -11.71
C ASP A 235 18.93 -0.89 -12.17
N GLY A 236 18.76 0.12 -11.33
CA GLY A 236 17.99 1.32 -11.61
C GLY A 236 18.80 2.38 -12.36
N LEU A 237 18.26 3.60 -12.43
CA LEU A 237 18.87 4.71 -13.14
C LEU A 237 20.17 5.20 -12.49
N LEU A 238 20.19 5.34 -11.16
CA LEU A 238 21.33 5.86 -10.41
C LEU A 238 22.09 4.69 -9.80
N ARG A 239 23.41 4.69 -10.02
CA ARG A 239 24.35 3.82 -9.34
C ARG A 239 24.85 4.52 -8.09
N GLY A 240 24.73 3.84 -6.98
CA GLY A 240 25.31 4.26 -5.72
C GLY A 240 25.22 3.15 -4.70
N GLU A 241 26.01 3.27 -3.65
CA GLU A 241 26.05 2.31 -2.57
C GLU A 241 25.70 2.96 -1.24
N LEU A 242 25.05 2.18 -0.37
CA LEU A 242 24.78 2.57 1.01
C LEU A 242 25.86 1.96 1.89
N ALA A 243 26.72 2.81 2.45
CA ALA A 243 27.81 2.42 3.33
C ALA A 243 27.56 2.92 4.75
N GLY A 244 27.84 2.08 5.74
CA GLY A 244 27.70 2.42 7.16
C GLY A 244 26.81 1.45 7.93
N ASN A 245 26.37 1.87 9.11
CA ASN A 245 25.61 1.00 10.01
C ASN A 245 24.16 0.80 9.55
N ALA A 246 23.55 -0.30 10.00
CA ALA A 246 22.18 -0.67 9.63
C ALA A 246 21.09 0.33 10.07
N MET A 247 21.35 1.19 11.07
CA MET A 247 20.39 2.25 11.42
C MET A 247 20.28 3.32 10.34
N LEU A 248 21.33 3.55 9.54
CA LEU A 248 21.34 4.54 8.47
C LEU A 248 21.11 3.91 7.09
N THR A 249 21.58 2.68 6.86
CA THR A 249 21.37 1.99 5.58
C THR A 249 20.07 1.20 5.52
N GLY A 250 19.51 0.84 6.68
CA GLY A 250 18.37 -0.08 6.81
C GLY A 250 18.73 -1.57 6.63
N GLY A 251 20.02 -1.88 6.48
CA GLY A 251 20.52 -3.25 6.39
C GLY A 251 19.92 -4.04 5.22
N ALA A 252 19.66 -5.34 5.44
CA ALA A 252 19.11 -6.22 4.41
C ALA A 252 17.66 -5.88 3.98
N PHE A 253 16.93 -5.09 4.78
CA PHE A 253 15.60 -4.62 4.41
C PHE A 253 15.65 -3.49 3.37
N GLY A 254 16.77 -2.76 3.31
CA GLY A 254 16.99 -1.62 2.42
C GLY A 254 16.72 -0.27 3.10
N VAL A 255 16.95 0.80 2.33
CA VAL A 255 16.89 2.21 2.79
C VAL A 255 15.57 2.59 3.47
N GLU A 256 14.51 1.84 3.19
CA GLU A 256 13.19 2.00 3.82
C GLU A 256 13.24 1.83 5.32
N ALA A 257 14.09 0.92 5.81
CA ALA A 257 14.33 0.76 7.24
C ALA A 257 15.31 1.80 7.82
N SER A 258 15.88 2.74 7.04
CA SER A 258 16.77 3.73 7.66
C SER A 258 16.03 4.63 8.66
N LEU A 259 16.72 5.07 9.71
CA LEU A 259 16.20 6.03 10.67
C LEU A 259 15.79 7.35 10.00
N VAL A 260 16.53 7.76 8.96
CA VAL A 260 16.19 8.91 8.13
C VAL A 260 14.81 8.73 7.50
N THR A 261 14.56 7.59 6.85
CA THR A 261 13.26 7.26 6.27
C THR A 261 12.15 7.25 7.33
N ILE A 262 12.36 6.57 8.47
CA ILE A 262 11.37 6.48 9.55
C ILE A 262 10.98 7.86 10.05
N LEU A 263 11.95 8.74 10.29
CA LEU A 263 11.71 10.09 10.78
C LEU A 263 10.98 10.96 9.74
N LEU A 264 11.38 10.90 8.47
CA LEU A 264 10.73 11.66 7.40
C LEU A 264 9.28 11.23 7.19
N ILE A 265 9.04 9.91 7.07
CA ILE A 265 7.68 9.36 6.96
C ILE A 265 6.87 9.73 8.20
N GLY A 266 7.44 9.55 9.40
CA GLY A 266 6.77 9.84 10.66
C GLY A 266 6.35 11.30 10.79
N ALA A 267 7.21 12.24 10.38
CA ALA A 267 6.91 13.67 10.38
C ALA A 267 5.75 14.01 9.42
N VAL A 268 5.79 13.48 8.19
CA VAL A 268 4.71 13.70 7.22
C VAL A 268 3.42 13.02 7.66
N ALA A 269 3.49 11.81 8.22
CA ALA A 269 2.34 11.11 8.77
C ALA A 269 1.68 11.91 9.89
N ALA A 270 2.46 12.44 10.84
CA ALA A 270 1.97 13.28 11.93
C ALA A 270 1.29 14.55 11.41
N TYR A 271 1.90 15.21 10.42
CA TYR A 271 1.32 16.39 9.77
C TYR A 271 -0.02 16.08 9.10
N VAL A 272 -0.08 15.02 8.27
CA VAL A 272 -1.31 14.64 7.56
C VAL A 272 -2.39 14.17 8.53
N LEU A 273 -2.04 13.44 9.60
CA LEU A 273 -2.99 13.05 10.65
C LEU A 273 -3.60 14.28 11.34
N ARG A 274 -2.79 15.28 11.68
CA ARG A 274 -3.29 16.54 12.26
C ARG A 274 -4.33 17.19 11.34
N LEU A 275 -4.05 17.27 10.04
CA LEU A 275 -5.00 17.81 9.07
C LEU A 275 -6.27 16.95 8.94
N ALA A 276 -6.12 15.62 8.96
CA ALA A 276 -7.23 14.69 8.85
C ALA A 276 -8.19 14.80 10.05
N PHE A 277 -7.67 14.86 11.27
CA PHE A 277 -8.49 15.01 12.48
C PHE A 277 -9.07 16.42 12.63
N ALA A 278 -8.38 17.47 12.18
CA ALA A 278 -8.91 18.83 12.20
C ALA A 278 -10.07 19.04 11.22
N SER A 279 -10.11 18.27 10.13
CA SER A 279 -11.16 18.35 9.10
C SER A 279 -12.37 17.44 9.37
N ALA A 280 -12.33 16.63 10.43
CA ALA A 280 -13.44 15.75 10.77
C ALA A 280 -14.59 16.56 11.38
N PRO A 281 -15.85 16.42 10.89
CA PRO A 281 -17.00 17.02 11.57
C PRO A 281 -17.05 16.49 13.01
N ARG A 282 -17.17 17.41 13.97
CA ARG A 282 -17.30 17.08 15.40
C ARG A 282 -18.60 16.34 15.68
#